data_AF-A0A7Y1ASX6-F1
#
_entry.id   AF-A0A7Y1ASX6-F1
#
_cell.length_a   1.000
_cell.length_b   1.000
_cell.length_c   1.000
_cell.angle_alpha   90.00
_cell.angle_beta   90.00
_cell.angle_gamma   90.00
#
_symmetry.space_group_name_H-M   'P 1'
#
loop_
_entity.id
_entity.type
_entity.pdbx_description
1 polymer ?
#
loop_
_entity_poly.entity_id
_entity_poly.type
_entity_poly.pdbx_seq_one_letter_code
_entity_poly.pdbx_strand_id
1 'polypeptide(L)' 'MLNTQSTARAANVDHVVATNKLEGARTSAYVASKMAEYRDGKISSAELLAATKARYGSK' A
#
# COMPACT_ATOMS: atom_id res chain seq x y z
N MET A 1 0.21 14.78 -16.75
CA MET A 1 -0.72 13.95 -15.95
C MET A 1 -0.07 12.75 -15.25
N LEU A 2 1.15 12.32 -15.62
CA LEU A 2 1.86 11.22 -14.92
C LEU A 2 2.39 11.62 -13.52
N ASN A 3 2.86 12.86 -13.35
CA ASN A 3 3.34 13.35 -12.06
C ASN A 3 2.27 13.38 -10.97
N THR A 4 1.06 13.86 -11.27
CA THR A 4 -0.03 13.96 -10.29
C THR A 4 -0.44 12.61 -9.74
N GLN A 5 -0.46 11.58 -10.59
CA GLN A 5 -0.78 10.22 -10.14
C GLN A 5 0.32 9.64 -9.26
N SER A 6 1.60 9.83 -9.61
CA SER A 6 2.73 9.40 -8.78
C SER A 6 2.74 10.07 -7.40
N THR A 7 2.53 11.39 -7.35
CA THR A 7 2.40 12.14 -6.09
C THR A 7 1.24 11.63 -5.24
N ALA A 8 0.09 11.34 -5.84
CA ALA A 8 -1.06 10.81 -5.13
C ALA A 8 -0.79 9.42 -4.52
N ARG A 9 -0.11 8.52 -5.25
CA ARG A 9 0.24 7.20 -4.71
C ARG A 9 1.22 7.29 -3.54
N ALA A 10 2.21 8.19 -3.63
CA ALA A 10 3.14 8.45 -2.52
C ALA A 10 2.41 8.95 -1.28
N ALA A 11 1.56 9.98 -1.43
CA ALA A 11 0.78 10.53 -0.32
C ALA A 11 -0.14 9.49 0.34
N ASN A 12 -0.75 8.60 -0.46
CA ASN A 12 -1.58 7.52 0.07
C ASN A 12 -0.78 6.52 0.92
N VAL A 13 0.43 6.13 0.48
CA VAL A 13 1.29 5.22 1.25
C VAL A 13 1.78 5.89 2.53
N ASP A 14 2.21 7.14 2.45
CA ASP A 14 2.66 7.90 3.62
C ASP A 14 1.55 8.05 4.66
N HIS A 15 0.32 8.31 4.22
CA HIS A 15 -0.85 8.36 5.09
C HIS A 15 -1.09 7.04 5.82
N VAL A 16 -1.08 5.90 5.10
CA VAL A 16 -1.26 4.58 5.73
C VAL A 16 -0.16 4.28 6.75
N VAL A 17 1.09 4.59 6.42
CA VAL A 17 2.22 4.38 7.33
C VAL A 17 2.09 5.25 8.58
N ALA A 18 1.71 6.52 8.42
CA ALA A 18 1.48 7.44 9.54
C ALA A 18 0.36 6.94 10.46
N THR A 19 -0.79 6.55 9.89
CA THR A 19 -1.92 6.01 10.67
C THR A 19 -1.52 4.74 11.43
N ASN A 20 -0.86 3.77 10.77
CA ASN A 20 -0.43 2.55 11.45
C ASN A 20 0.55 2.85 12.60
N LYS A 21 1.45 3.83 12.43
CA LYS A 21 2.37 4.25 13.48
C LYS A 21 1.64 4.86 14.68
N LEU A 22 0.61 5.67 14.45
CA LEU A 22 -0.22 6.26 15.51
C LEU A 22 -0.98 5.18 16.29
N GLU A 23 -1.43 4.13 15.61
CA GLU A 23 -2.12 2.97 16.20
C GLU A 23 -1.16 1.96 16.85
N GLY A 24 0.16 2.19 16.82
CA GLY A 24 1.17 1.21 17.27
C GLY A 24 1.19 -0.09 16.45
N ALA A 25 0.51 -0.10 15.30
CA ALA A 25 0.40 -1.25 14.41
C ALA A 25 1.59 -1.32 13.47
N ARG A 26 2.13 -2.53 13.26
CA ARG A 26 3.20 -2.77 12.30
C ARG A 26 2.65 -3.39 11.03
N THR A 27 2.85 -2.72 9.90
CA THR A 27 2.59 -3.32 8.59
C THR A 27 3.52 -4.50 8.37
N SER A 28 2.99 -5.64 7.89
CA SER A 28 3.82 -6.80 7.57
C SER A 28 4.77 -6.50 6.41
N ALA A 29 5.90 -7.20 6.35
CA ALA A 29 6.87 -7.04 5.27
C ALA A 29 6.25 -7.27 3.88
N TYR A 30 5.30 -8.20 3.78
CA TYR A 30 4.56 -8.47 2.54
C TYR A 30 3.68 -7.30 2.11
N VAL A 31 2.89 -6.73 3.03
CA VAL A 31 2.03 -5.59 2.69
C VAL A 31 2.89 -4.35 2.39
N ALA A 32 4.00 -4.17 3.10
CA ALA A 32 4.96 -3.11 2.82
C ALA A 32 5.56 -3.22 1.41
N SER A 33 5.93 -4.42 0.96
CA SER A 33 6.44 -4.61 -0.40
C SER A 33 5.39 -4.31 -1.47
N LYS A 34 4.13 -4.70 -1.25
CA LYS A 34 3.03 -4.37 -2.17
C LYS A 34 2.67 -2.89 -2.18
N MET A 35 2.73 -2.20 -1.04
CA MET A 35 2.58 -0.74 -1.01
C MET A 35 3.70 -0.03 -1.78
N ALA A 36 4.94 -0.55 -1.76
CA ALA A 36 6.04 -0.02 -2.56
C ALA A 36 5.80 -0.23 -4.08
N GLU A 37 5.35 -1.41 -4.50
CA GLU A 37 4.95 -1.67 -5.88
C GLU A 37 3.81 -0.73 -6.34
N TYR A 38 2.83 -0.48 -5.48
CA TYR A 38 1.76 0.49 -5.74
C TYR A 38 2.34 1.89 -5.88
N ARG A 39 3.17 2.34 -4.94
CA ARG A 39 3.82 3.66 -4.98
C ARG A 39 4.56 3.89 -6.29
N ASP A 40 5.32 2.91 -6.74
CA ASP A 40 6.08 2.95 -7.99
C ASP A 40 5.18 2.88 -9.25
N GLY A 41 3.88 2.64 -9.09
CA GLY A 41 2.93 2.48 -10.18
C GLY A 41 2.99 1.15 -10.90
N LYS A 42 3.68 0.15 -10.33
CA LYS A 42 3.80 -1.21 -10.89
C LYS A 42 2.51 -2.00 -10.74
N ILE A 43 1.74 -1.72 -9.69
CA ILE A 43 0.41 -2.31 -9.45
C ILE A 43 -0.61 -1.21 -9.13
N SER A 44 -1.86 -1.48 -9.45
CA SER A 44 -3.02 -0.68 -9.06
C SER A 44 -3.40 -0.89 -7.58
N SER A 45 -4.25 -0.02 -7.05
CA SER A 45 -4.80 -0.17 -5.70
C SER A 45 -5.67 -1.44 -5.57
N ALA A 46 -6.36 -1.84 -6.64
CA ALA A 46 -7.16 -3.07 -6.68
C ALA A 46 -6.26 -4.31 -6.56
N GLU A 47 -5.12 -4.32 -7.26
CA GLU A 47 -4.13 -5.41 -7.16
C GLU A 47 -3.46 -5.46 -5.79
N LEU A 48 -3.15 -4.31 -5.17
CA LEU A 48 -2.68 -4.23 -3.78
C LEU A 48 -3.68 -4.87 -2.81
N LEU A 49 -4.98 -4.54 -2.95
CA LEU A 49 -6.04 -5.10 -2.13
C LEU A 49 -6.20 -6.60 -2.35
N ALA A 50 -6.23 -7.04 -3.61
CA ALA A 50 -6.36 -8.44 -3.98
C ALA A 50 -5.19 -9.28 -3.43
N ALA A 51 -3.95 -8.81 -3.57
CA ALA A 51 -2.76 -9.46 -3.04
C ALA A 51 -2.81 -9.59 -1.50
N THR A 52 -3.24 -8.52 -0.83
CA THR A 52 -3.38 -8.54 0.64
C THR A 52 -4.48 -9.49 1.09
N LYS A 53 -5.64 -9.49 0.42
CA LYS A 53 -6.73 -10.43 0.69
C LYS A 53 -6.35 -11.88 0.40
N ALA A 54 -5.65 -12.16 -0.70
CA ALA A 54 -5.19 -13.52 -0.99
C ALA A 54 -4.22 -14.04 0.08
N ARG A 55 -3.42 -13.17 0.69
CA ARG A 55 -2.46 -13.56 1.73
C ARG A 55 -3.11 -13.83 3.10
N TYR A 56 -4.11 -13.05 3.48
CA TYR A 56 -4.69 -13.07 4.84
C TYR A 56 -6.16 -13.52 4.91
N GLY A 57 -6.84 -13.57 3.77
CA GLY A 57 -8.25 -13.95 3.64
C GLY A 57 -8.50 -15.43 3.43
N SER A 58 -7.44 -16.26 3.36
CA SER A 58 -7.57 -17.72 3.42
C SER A 58 -7.89 -18.13 4.86
N LYS A 59 -9.17 -18.09 5.21
CA LYS A 59 -9.78 -18.83 6.31
C LYS A 59 -10.99 -19.57 5.78
#